data_AF-A0A2I0NZ09-F1
#
_entry.id   AF-A0A2I0NZ09-F1
#
_cell.length_a   1.000
_cell.length_b   1.000
_cell.length_c   1.000
_cell.angle_alpha   90.00
_cell.angle_beta   90.00
_cell.angle_gamma   90.00
#
_symmetry.space_group_name_H-M   'P 1'
#
loop_
_entity.id
_entity.type
_entity.pdbx_description
1 polymer ?
#
loop_
_entity_poly.entity_id
_entity_poly.type
_entity_poly.pdbx_seq_one_letter_code
_entity_poly.pdbx_strand_id
1 'polypeptide(L)'
;LPSITFTTMAIWVVVDHSVVNTILDEKNDLPGALHGAEHALIAMTPFFVLCDRWDLGGLSTALDLQTGAATIYVYDGYEGGVGLAERAYDLFPDICRIATEMVHTCRCNTGCPACIHSPKCGNDNQPLDKPGTIKLLMSLNGDH
;
A
#
# COMPACT_ATOMS: atom_id res chain seq x y z
N LEU A 1 -16.26 10.13 19.47
CA LEU A 1 -16.14 8.78 20.09
C LEU A 1 -14.71 8.61 20.58
N PRO A 2 -14.45 7.83 21.65
CA PRO A 2 -13.09 7.53 22.09
C PRO A 2 -12.33 6.70 21.03
N SER A 3 -11.01 6.83 20.99
CA SER A 3 -10.17 6.02 20.12
C SER A 3 -10.15 4.57 20.59
N ILE A 4 -10.31 3.63 19.65
CA ILE A 4 -10.11 2.20 19.90
C ILE A 4 -8.65 1.89 19.53
N THR A 5 -7.94 1.24 20.44
CA THR A 5 -6.56 0.78 20.24
C THR A 5 -6.53 -0.73 20.44
N PHE A 6 -5.92 -1.45 19.51
CA PHE A 6 -5.70 -2.90 19.62
C PHE A 6 -4.32 -3.28 19.08
N THR A 7 -3.79 -4.40 19.53
CA THR A 7 -2.53 -4.98 19.02
C THR A 7 -2.86 -5.95 17.90
N THR A 8 -2.09 -5.94 16.81
CA THR A 8 -2.29 -6.82 15.64
C THR A 8 -0.95 -7.11 14.94
N MET A 9 -0.99 -7.98 13.94
CA MET A 9 0.14 -8.34 13.09
C MET A 9 0.13 -7.55 11.79
N ALA A 10 1.32 -7.19 11.30
CA ALA A 10 1.50 -6.40 10.09
C ALA A 10 2.70 -6.88 9.27
N ILE A 11 2.59 -6.73 7.95
CA ILE A 11 3.75 -6.62 7.07
C ILE A 11 4.02 -5.15 6.78
N TRP A 12 5.27 -4.83 6.49
CA TRP A 12 5.64 -3.49 6.06
C TRP A 12 6.73 -3.50 5.00
N VAL A 13 6.72 -2.44 4.21
CA VAL A 13 7.72 -2.15 3.19
C VAL A 13 8.39 -0.85 3.56
N VAL A 14 9.71 -0.92 3.73
CA VAL A 14 10.55 0.28 3.81
C VAL A 14 10.97 0.66 2.40
N VAL A 15 10.60 1.85 1.96
CA VAL A 15 10.87 2.32 0.60
C VAL A 15 12.29 2.86 0.52
N ASP A 16 13.07 2.35 -0.43
CA ASP A 16 14.44 2.79 -0.63
C ASP A 16 14.52 4.29 -0.98
N HIS A 17 15.54 4.98 -0.46
CA HIS A 17 15.73 6.41 -0.71
C HIS A 17 15.88 6.76 -2.20
N SER A 18 16.43 5.87 -3.02
CA SER A 18 16.54 6.08 -4.48
C SER A 18 15.17 6.15 -5.16
N VAL A 19 14.22 5.33 -4.71
CA VAL A 19 12.83 5.35 -5.19
C VAL A 19 12.15 6.63 -4.74
N VAL A 20 12.34 7.04 -3.48
CA VAL A 20 11.82 8.31 -2.97
C VAL A 20 12.33 9.48 -3.80
N ASN A 21 13.64 9.55 -4.05
CA ASN A 21 14.23 10.60 -4.87
C ASN A 21 13.65 10.61 -6.29
N THR A 22 13.48 9.44 -6.91
CA THR A 22 12.87 9.31 -8.24
C THR A 22 11.44 9.88 -8.28
N ILE A 23 10.62 9.59 -7.26
CA ILE A 23 9.26 10.13 -7.16
C ILE A 23 9.28 11.66 -7.06
N LEU A 24 10.16 12.20 -6.20
CA LEU A 24 10.26 13.64 -5.94
C LEU A 24 10.85 14.42 -7.13
N ASP A 25 11.90 13.91 -7.76
CA ASP A 25 12.56 14.54 -8.91
C ASP A 25 11.62 14.69 -10.11
N GLU A 26 10.68 13.75 -10.26
CA GLU A 26 9.61 13.80 -11.25
C GLU A 26 8.38 14.59 -10.81
N LYS A 27 8.47 15.29 -9.67
CA LYS A 27 7.43 16.16 -9.12
C LYS A 27 6.13 15.42 -8.78
N ASN A 28 6.22 14.12 -8.47
CA ASN A 28 5.10 13.36 -7.94
C ASN A 28 4.99 13.58 -6.42
N ASP A 29 3.78 13.49 -5.89
CA ASP A 29 3.49 13.61 -4.46
C ASP A 29 3.80 12.29 -3.73
N LEU A 30 4.86 12.29 -2.91
CA LEU A 30 5.30 11.10 -2.19
C LEU A 30 4.21 10.54 -1.22
N PRO A 31 3.54 11.35 -0.39
CA PRO A 31 2.41 10.88 0.41
C PRO A 31 1.31 10.22 -0.44
N GLY A 32 0.91 10.84 -1.55
CA GLY A 32 -0.09 10.30 -2.47
C GLY A 32 0.34 9.01 -3.18
N ALA A 33 1.63 8.88 -3.49
CA ALA A 33 2.20 7.66 -4.08
C ALA A 33 2.18 6.49 -3.09
N LEU A 34 2.59 6.74 -1.84
CA LEU A 34 2.58 5.75 -0.77
C LEU A 34 1.15 5.29 -0.45
N HIS A 35 0.22 6.24 -0.35
CA HIS A 35 -1.19 5.98 -0.03
C HIS A 35 -1.91 5.23 -1.16
N GLY A 36 -1.63 5.58 -2.43
CA GLY A 36 -2.16 4.84 -3.57
C GLY A 36 -1.61 3.40 -3.65
N ALA A 37 -0.34 3.19 -3.31
CA ALA A 37 0.25 1.87 -3.25
C ALA A 37 -0.33 1.02 -2.10
N GLU A 38 -0.51 1.61 -0.90
CA GLU A 38 -1.19 0.98 0.22
C GLU A 38 -2.59 0.47 -0.19
N HIS A 39 -3.39 1.32 -0.83
CA HIS A 39 -4.71 0.93 -1.35
C HIS A 39 -4.63 -0.24 -2.34
N ALA A 40 -3.69 -0.19 -3.28
CA ALA A 40 -3.54 -1.22 -4.30
C ALA A 40 -3.11 -2.57 -3.69
N LEU A 41 -2.18 -2.57 -2.74
CA LEU A 41 -1.72 -3.77 -2.04
C LEU A 41 -2.87 -4.42 -1.25
N ILE A 42 -3.65 -3.64 -0.49
CA ILE A 42 -4.82 -4.14 0.24
C ILE A 42 -5.88 -4.69 -0.71
N ALA A 43 -6.15 -3.98 -1.81
CA ALA A 43 -7.16 -4.41 -2.77
C ALA A 43 -6.81 -5.75 -3.44
N MET A 44 -5.51 -6.02 -3.64
CA MET A 44 -5.03 -7.22 -4.33
C MET A 44 -4.67 -8.39 -3.42
N THR A 45 -4.41 -8.15 -2.13
CA THR A 45 -4.11 -9.23 -1.17
C THR A 45 -5.15 -10.37 -1.18
N PRO A 46 -6.48 -10.10 -1.25
CA PRO A 46 -7.52 -11.13 -1.36
C PRO A 46 -7.38 -12.15 -2.51
N PHE A 47 -6.62 -11.84 -3.56
CA PHE A 47 -6.38 -12.79 -4.65
C PHE A 47 -5.49 -13.97 -4.23
N PHE A 48 -4.68 -13.78 -3.20
CA PHE A 48 -3.66 -14.75 -2.76
C PHE A 48 -3.92 -15.26 -1.34
N VAL A 49 -4.39 -14.37 -0.47
CA VAL A 49 -4.80 -14.66 0.89
C VAL A 49 -6.32 -14.66 0.87
N LEU A 50 -6.96 -15.82 1.08
CA LEU A 50 -8.42 -15.99 0.95
C LEU A 50 -9.19 -15.24 2.06
N CYS A 51 -9.20 -13.91 1.99
CA CYS A 51 -9.86 -12.98 2.89
C CYS A 51 -10.70 -11.96 2.11
N ASP A 52 -11.50 -11.16 2.81
CA ASP A 52 -12.05 -9.93 2.26
C ASP A 52 -11.06 -8.78 2.48
N ARG A 53 -11.01 -7.79 1.58
CA ARG A 53 -10.22 -6.56 1.80
C ARG A 53 -10.62 -5.82 3.09
N TRP A 54 -11.85 -5.99 3.57
CA TRP A 54 -12.31 -5.41 4.84
C TRP A 54 -11.60 -6.01 6.06
N ASP A 55 -11.06 -7.22 5.93
CA ASP A 55 -10.26 -7.92 6.94
C ASP A 55 -8.85 -7.34 7.11
N LEU A 56 -8.43 -6.44 6.23
CA LEU A 56 -7.11 -5.82 6.22
C LEU A 56 -7.20 -4.33 6.47
N GLY A 57 -6.27 -3.78 7.23
CA GLY A 57 -6.03 -2.35 7.35
C GLY A 57 -4.69 -1.97 6.73
N GLY A 58 -4.48 -0.66 6.60
CA GLY A 58 -3.22 -0.11 6.12
C GLY A 58 -2.86 1.18 6.81
N LEU A 59 -1.59 1.54 6.64
CA LEU A 59 -1.03 2.83 6.99
C LEU A 59 0.13 3.11 6.06
N SER A 60 0.22 4.33 5.54
CA SER A 60 1.38 4.82 4.81
C SER A 60 1.89 6.12 5.40
N THR A 61 3.21 6.27 5.46
CA THR A 61 3.86 7.50 5.94
C THR A 61 5.13 7.80 5.16
N ALA A 62 5.35 9.08 4.86
CA ALA A 62 6.57 9.56 4.20
C ALA A 62 7.80 9.50 5.12
N LEU A 63 7.60 9.45 6.44
CA LEU A 63 8.65 9.28 7.43
C LEU A 63 8.09 8.52 8.62
N ASP A 64 8.44 7.25 8.73
CA ASP A 64 8.20 6.46 9.92
C ASP A 64 9.34 6.69 10.93
N LEU A 65 9.00 6.88 12.20
CA LEU A 65 9.98 7.21 13.25
C LEU A 65 10.81 6.01 13.70
N GLN A 66 10.33 4.78 13.48
CA GLN A 66 11.06 3.56 13.82
C GLN A 66 11.99 3.14 12.70
N THR A 67 11.53 3.18 11.44
CA THR A 67 12.36 2.82 10.29
C THR A 67 13.23 3.96 9.79
N GLY A 68 12.86 5.22 10.10
CA GLY A 68 13.54 6.42 9.62
C GLY A 68 13.29 6.73 8.15
N ALA A 69 12.33 6.07 7.51
CA ALA A 69 12.10 6.12 6.06
C ALA A 69 10.61 6.08 5.70
N ALA A 70 10.31 6.35 4.43
CA ALA A 70 8.98 6.18 3.88
C ALA A 70 8.56 4.71 3.99
N THR A 71 7.40 4.45 4.59
CA THR A 71 6.98 3.10 4.96
C THR A 71 5.50 2.89 4.68
N ILE A 72 5.16 1.71 4.16
CA ILE A 72 3.78 1.24 3.98
C ILE A 72 3.59 0.01 4.86
N TYR A 73 2.49 -0.03 5.61
CA TYR A 73 2.05 -1.15 6.42
C TYR A 73 0.75 -1.73 5.87
N VAL A 74 0.62 -3.05 5.90
CA VAL A 74 -0.64 -3.78 5.73
C VAL A 74 -0.78 -4.72 6.91
N TYR A 75 -1.92 -4.67 7.60
CA TYR A 75 -2.11 -5.36 8.88
C TYR A 75 -3.48 -6.04 8.98
N ASP A 76 -3.57 -7.03 9.86
CA ASP A 76 -4.81 -7.74 10.13
C ASP A 76 -5.79 -6.81 10.87
N GLY A 77 -7.02 -6.69 10.37
CA GLY A 77 -8.09 -5.88 10.96
C GLY A 77 -8.69 -6.43 12.25
N TYR A 78 -8.00 -7.37 12.91
CA TYR A 78 -8.47 -8.12 14.07
C TYR A 78 -7.46 -8.02 15.21
N GLU A 79 -7.95 -7.91 16.45
CA GLU A 79 -7.10 -7.93 17.64
C GLU A 79 -6.35 -9.26 17.76
N GLY A 80 -5.05 -9.18 18.02
CA GLY A 80 -4.11 -10.30 18.06
C GLY A 80 -3.61 -10.77 16.70
N GLY A 81 -4.23 -10.35 15.60
CA GLY A 81 -3.99 -10.92 14.27
C GLY A 81 -4.65 -12.28 14.07
N VAL A 82 -4.93 -12.63 12.82
CA VAL A 82 -5.55 -13.91 12.41
C VAL A 82 -4.72 -14.63 11.33
N GLY A 83 -3.53 -14.10 11.02
CA GLY A 83 -2.53 -14.70 10.14
C GLY A 83 -2.60 -14.25 8.69
N LEU A 84 -3.31 -13.15 8.39
CA LEU A 84 -3.38 -12.65 7.00
C LEU A 84 -2.07 -11.98 6.60
N ALA A 85 -1.51 -11.15 7.47
CA ALA A 85 -0.23 -10.49 7.28
C ALA A 85 0.90 -11.51 7.12
N GLU A 86 0.92 -12.55 7.95
CA GLU A 86 1.92 -13.63 7.86
C GLU A 86 1.83 -14.34 6.51
N ARG A 87 0.62 -14.68 6.06
CA ARG A 87 0.45 -15.30 4.74
C ARG A 87 0.77 -14.33 3.60
N ALA A 88 0.44 -13.06 3.75
CA ALA A 88 0.75 -12.01 2.78
C ALA A 88 2.26 -11.78 2.64
N TYR A 89 3.02 -11.94 3.73
CA TYR A 89 4.49 -11.85 3.71
C TYR A 89 5.10 -12.87 2.74
N ASP A 90 4.68 -14.14 2.85
CA ASP A 90 5.17 -15.22 1.98
C ASP A 90 4.83 -14.99 0.50
N LEU A 91 3.73 -14.30 0.23
CA LEU A 91 3.18 -14.06 -1.11
C LEU A 91 3.40 -12.63 -1.59
N PHE A 92 4.21 -11.85 -0.86
CA PHE A 92 4.33 -10.41 -1.08
C PHE A 92 4.77 -10.04 -2.50
N PRO A 93 5.75 -10.72 -3.13
CA PRO A 93 6.15 -10.44 -4.51
C PRO A 93 5.00 -10.59 -5.52
N ASP A 94 4.14 -11.62 -5.34
CA ASP A 94 2.99 -11.84 -6.21
C ASP A 94 1.90 -10.78 -6.02
N ILE A 95 1.69 -10.33 -4.78
CA ILE A 95 0.78 -9.23 -4.45
C ILE A 95 1.25 -7.93 -5.10
N CYS A 96 2.54 -7.59 -4.99
CA CYS A 96 3.12 -6.42 -5.65
C CYS A 96 2.94 -6.46 -7.17
N ARG A 97 3.18 -7.63 -7.78
CA ARG A 97 3.08 -7.81 -9.23
C ARG A 97 1.66 -7.53 -9.73
N ILE A 98 0.64 -8.15 -9.13
CA ILE A 98 -0.74 -7.94 -9.56
C ILE A 98 -1.23 -6.51 -9.25
N ALA A 99 -0.79 -5.91 -8.13
CA ALA A 99 -1.11 -4.53 -7.79
C ALA A 99 -0.52 -3.56 -8.81
N THR A 100 0.73 -3.78 -9.20
CA THR A 100 1.39 -3.01 -10.26
C THR A 100 0.62 -3.11 -11.56
N GLU A 101 0.27 -4.33 -11.99
CA GLU A 101 -0.47 -4.57 -13.23
C GLU A 101 -1.84 -3.86 -13.22
N MET A 102 -2.59 -3.98 -12.13
CA MET A 102 -3.89 -3.32 -11.96
C MET A 102 -3.78 -1.80 -12.10
N VAL A 103 -2.82 -1.18 -11.39
CA VAL A 103 -2.68 0.28 -11.40
C VAL A 103 -2.15 0.78 -12.74
N HIS A 104 -1.14 0.12 -13.31
CA HIS A 104 -0.48 0.49 -14.55
C HIS A 104 -1.40 0.38 -15.77
N THR A 105 -2.24 -0.67 -15.85
CA THR A 105 -3.13 -0.91 -17.00
C THR A 105 -4.43 -0.11 -16.94
N CYS A 106 -4.77 0.45 -15.78
CA CYS A 106 -5.96 1.28 -15.63
C CYS A 106 -5.86 2.56 -16.49
N ARG A 107 -6.94 2.92 -17.20
CA ARG A 107 -6.96 4.04 -18.16
C ARG A 107 -7.19 5.42 -17.53
N CYS A 108 -7.40 5.51 -16.21
CA CYS A 108 -7.56 6.80 -15.53
C CYS A 108 -6.22 7.54 -15.41
N ASN A 109 -6.26 8.86 -15.26
CA ASN A 109 -5.03 9.67 -15.13
C ASN A 109 -4.63 9.89 -13.67
N THR A 110 -5.60 10.16 -12.79
CA THR A 110 -5.36 10.63 -11.42
C THR A 110 -5.63 9.59 -10.34
N GLY A 111 -6.20 8.44 -10.70
CA GLY A 111 -6.75 7.47 -9.76
C GLY A 111 -8.26 7.32 -9.90
N CYS A 112 -8.78 6.14 -9.61
CA CYS A 112 -10.21 5.84 -9.60
C CYS A 112 -10.53 4.60 -8.74
N PRO A 113 -11.82 4.26 -8.51
CA PRO A 113 -12.26 3.05 -7.80
C PRO A 113 -11.74 1.72 -8.36
N ALA A 114 -11.24 1.69 -9.59
CA ALA A 114 -10.69 0.48 -10.21
C ALA A 114 -9.16 0.32 -10.03
N CYS A 115 -8.47 1.28 -9.39
CA CYS A 115 -7.04 1.15 -9.13
C CYS A 115 -6.64 1.58 -7.71
N ILE A 116 -6.53 2.88 -7.45
CA ILE A 116 -5.90 3.41 -6.23
C ILE A 116 -6.89 4.09 -5.27
N HIS A 117 -8.19 4.03 -5.52
CA HIS A 117 -9.18 4.47 -4.53
C HIS A 117 -9.61 3.28 -3.67
N SER A 118 -9.75 3.51 -2.38
CA SER A 118 -10.31 2.56 -1.43
C SER A 118 -11.63 3.08 -0.86
N PRO A 119 -12.69 2.25 -0.81
CA PRO A 119 -13.93 2.59 -0.11
C PRO A 119 -13.77 2.59 1.41
N LYS A 120 -12.65 2.06 1.95
CA LYS A 120 -12.30 2.04 3.37
C LYS A 120 -11.39 3.22 3.76
N CYS A 121 -10.97 4.05 2.80
CA CYS A 121 -10.07 5.17 3.06
C CYS A 121 -10.73 6.19 4.02
N GLY A 122 -10.14 6.39 5.19
CA GLY A 122 -10.59 7.38 6.18
C GLY A 122 -10.22 8.83 5.82
N ASN A 123 -9.37 9.02 4.80
CA ASN A 123 -8.85 10.33 4.39
C ASN A 123 -9.47 10.82 3.06
N ASP A 124 -10.70 10.39 2.75
CA ASP A 124 -11.44 10.77 1.53
C ASP A 124 -10.66 10.54 0.22
N ASN A 125 -9.84 9.49 0.18
CA ASN A 125 -8.94 9.20 -0.94
C ASN A 125 -8.03 10.38 -1.30
N GLN A 126 -7.51 11.10 -0.29
CA GLN A 126 -6.57 12.21 -0.45
C GLN A 126 -5.42 12.14 0.57
N PRO A 127 -4.18 12.51 0.17
CA PRO A 127 -3.76 12.71 -1.23
C PRO A 127 -3.67 11.38 -1.98
N LEU A 128 -3.71 11.42 -3.31
CA LEU A 128 -3.44 10.28 -4.19
C LEU A 128 -2.64 10.74 -5.42
N ASP A 129 -1.62 9.98 -5.77
CA ASP A 129 -0.79 10.22 -6.96
C ASP A 129 -0.57 8.90 -7.70
N LYS A 130 -1.30 8.73 -8.81
CA LYS A 130 -1.21 7.52 -9.63
C LYS A 130 0.17 7.36 -10.30
N PRO A 131 0.73 8.35 -11.02
CA PRO A 131 2.09 8.25 -11.56
C PRO A 131 3.15 7.84 -10.51
N GLY A 132 3.14 8.47 -9.34
CA GLY A 132 4.01 8.10 -8.23
C GLY A 132 3.76 6.69 -7.70
N THR A 133 2.49 6.30 -7.56
CA THR A 133 2.09 4.94 -7.12
C THR A 133 2.65 3.87 -8.06
N ILE A 134 2.57 4.06 -9.38
CA ILE A 134 3.08 3.10 -10.37
C ILE A 134 4.58 2.88 -10.18
N LYS A 135 5.36 3.96 -10.06
CA LYS A 135 6.82 3.89 -9.87
C LYS A 135 7.18 3.14 -8.60
N LEU A 136 6.48 3.47 -7.51
CA LEU A 136 6.68 2.83 -6.22
C LEU A 136 6.40 1.33 -6.33
N LEU A 137 5.21 0.93 -6.81
CA LEU A 137 4.83 -0.47 -6.96
C LEU A 137 5.79 -1.24 -7.88
N MET A 138 6.24 -0.62 -8.98
CA MET A 138 7.25 -1.22 -9.86
C MET A 138 8.56 -1.51 -9.13
N SER A 139 9.05 -0.59 -8.28
CA SER A 139 10.27 -0.83 -7.50
C SER A 139 10.15 -1.97 -6.49
N LEU A 140 8.93 -2.34 -6.08
CA LEU A 140 8.69 -3.43 -5.14
C LEU A 140 8.71 -4.81 -5.81
N ASN A 141 8.64 -4.88 -7.14
CA ASN A 141 8.57 -6.16 -7.85
C ASN A 141 9.90 -6.91 -7.94
N GLY A 142 11.00 -6.31 -7.46
CA GLY A 142 12.34 -6.87 -7.56
C GLY A 142 12.80 -6.94 -9.02
N ASP A 143 13.78 -6.13 -9.40
CA ASP A 143 14.51 -6.39 -10.63
C ASP A 143 15.34 -7.67 -10.45
N HIS A 144 15.22 -8.60 -11.40
CA HIS A 144 16.25 -9.62 -11.64
C HIS A 144 17.51 -8.98 -12.21
#